data_AF-A0A534W9W7-F1
#
_entry.id   AF-A0A534W9W7-F1
#
_cell.length_a   1.000
_cell.length_b   1.000
_cell.length_c   1.000
_cell.angle_alpha   90.00
_cell.angle_beta   90.00
_cell.angle_gamma   90.00
#
_symmetry.space_group_name_H-M   'P 1'
#
loop_
_entity.id
_entity.type
_entity.pdbx_description
1 polymer ?
#
loop_
_entity_poly.entity_id
_entity_poly.type
_entity_poly.pdbx_seq_one_letter_code
_entity_poly.pdbx_strand_id
1 'polypeptide(L)' 'MGEITSAMVKELREKTGAGMMDCKKALQEADGDLEKAVDWLRKKGLATAQKKAGRSATEGAVG' A
#
# COMPACT_ATOMS: atom_id res chain seq x y z
N MET A 1 12.09 -9.50 -16.52
CA MET A 1 11.61 -8.66 -15.41
C MET A 1 10.49 -7.83 -16.00
N GLY A 2 9.24 -8.15 -15.66
CA GLY A 2 8.07 -7.50 -16.28
C GLY A 2 8.22 -5.98 -16.27
N GLU A 3 7.99 -5.36 -17.42
CA GLU A 3 8.11 -3.92 -17.60
C GLU A 3 7.00 -3.21 -16.81
N ILE A 4 7.23 -2.98 -15.52
CA ILE A 4 6.34 -2.19 -14.69
C ILE A 4 6.41 -0.76 -15.19
N THR A 5 5.42 -0.38 -15.99
CA THR A 5 5.37 0.96 -16.57
C THR A 5 4.83 1.98 -15.56
N SER A 6 5.22 3.23 -15.73
CA SER A 6 4.71 4.37 -14.96
C SER A 6 3.18 4.48 -15.04
N ALA A 7 2.60 4.04 -16.17
CA ALA A 7 1.15 3.98 -16.37
C ALA A 7 0.48 2.97 -15.43
N MET A 8 1.05 1.76 -15.28
CA MET A 8 0.51 0.74 -14.37
C MET A 8 0.58 1.19 -12.92
N VAL A 9 1.67 1.85 -12.51
CA VAL A 9 1.80 2.41 -11.15
C VAL A 9 0.73 3.48 -10.91
N LYS A 10 0.44 4.31 -11.92
CA LYS A 10 -0.58 5.36 -11.85
C LYS A 10 -1.99 4.76 -11.77
N GLU A 11 -2.29 3.77 -12.60
CA GLU A 11 -3.60 3.10 -12.61
C GLU A 11 -3.86 2.35 -11.29
N LEU A 12 -2.86 1.65 -10.75
CA LEU A 12 -2.95 1.00 -9.45
C LEU A 12 -3.16 2.02 -8.32
N ARG A 13 -2.48 3.16 -8.37
CA ARG A 13 -2.67 4.27 -7.44
C ARG A 13 -4.09 4.84 -7.51
N GLU A 14 -4.66 5.02 -8.70
CA GLU A 14 -6.02 5.52 -8.85
C GLU A 14 -7.07 4.52 -8.34
N LYS A 15 -6.84 3.22 -8.52
CA LYS A 15 -7.74 2.17 -8.00
C LYS A 15 -7.66 1.99 -6.49
N THR A 16 -6.47 2.09 -5.90
CA THR A 16 -6.23 1.75 -4.48
C THR A 16 -6.09 2.96 -3.57
N GLY A 17 -5.77 4.13 -4.13
CA GLY A 17 -5.42 5.33 -3.38
C GLY A 17 -4.06 5.24 -2.66
N ALA A 18 -3.28 4.18 -2.88
CA ALA A 18 -2.01 3.97 -2.18
C ALA A 18 -0.88 4.91 -2.67
N GLY A 19 0.15 5.08 -1.85
CA GLY A 19 1.31 5.90 -2.20
C GLY A 19 2.06 5.37 -3.43
N MET A 20 2.70 6.26 -4.18
CA MET A 20 3.43 5.91 -5.42
C MET A 20 4.50 4.81 -5.20
N MET A 21 5.21 4.89 -4.08
CA MET A 21 6.21 3.89 -3.66
C MET A 21 5.57 2.54 -3.34
N ASP A 22 4.42 2.53 -2.67
CA ASP A 22 3.70 1.30 -2.35
C ASP A 22 3.15 0.64 -3.62
N CYS A 23 2.61 1.41 -4.56
CA CYS A 23 2.12 0.90 -5.84
C CYS A 23 3.25 0.29 -6.67
N LYS A 24 4.41 0.94 -6.73
CA LYS A 24 5.59 0.40 -7.44
C LYS A 24 6.06 -0.91 -6.81
N LYS A 25 6.10 -0.97 -5.48
CA LYS A 25 6.55 -2.16 -4.74
C LYS A 25 5.56 -3.33 -4.88
N ALA A 26 4.26 -3.02 -4.85
CA ALA A 26 3.19 -3.98 -5.06
C ALA A 26 3.25 -4.59 -6.47
N LEU A 27 3.45 -3.76 -7.50
CA LEU A 27 3.63 -4.23 -8.87
C LEU A 27 4.92 -5.05 -9.04
N GLN A 28 5.99 -4.74 -8.31
CA GLN A 28 7.22 -5.54 -8.33
C GLN A 28 7.01 -6.93 -7.72
N GLU A 29 6.32 -7.02 -6.59
CA GLU A 29 5.99 -8.29 -5.95
C GLU A 29 4.93 -9.09 -6.73
N ALA A 30 4.07 -8.40 -7.46
CA ALA A 30 3.02 -8.98 -8.28
C ALA A 30 3.48 -9.28 -9.72
N ASP A 31 4.74 -9.01 -10.08
CA ASP A 31 5.28 -9.13 -11.44
C ASP A 31 4.44 -8.39 -12.51
N GLY A 32 3.89 -7.22 -12.14
CA GLY A 32 3.02 -6.40 -12.99
C GLY A 32 1.53 -6.76 -12.95
N ASP A 33 1.12 -7.72 -12.12
CA ASP A 33 -0.29 -8.10 -11.98
C ASP A 33 -1.05 -7.09 -11.10
N LEU A 34 -2.03 -6.39 -11.68
CA LEU A 34 -2.81 -5.37 -10.98
C LEU A 34 -3.66 -5.96 -9.85
N GLU A 35 -4.25 -7.14 -10.02
CA GLU A 35 -5.10 -7.76 -8.99
C GLU A 35 -4.27 -8.19 -7.79
N LYS A 36 -3.13 -8.85 -8.03
CA LYS A 36 -2.19 -9.20 -6.96
C LYS A 36 -1.62 -7.96 -6.27
N ALA A 37 -1.31 -6.90 -7.03
CA ALA A 37 -0.80 -5.67 -6.46
C ALA A 37 -1.84 -4.96 -5.57
N VAL A 38 -3.13 -4.99 -5.94
CA VAL A 38 -4.23 -4.48 -5.09
C VAL A 38 -4.33 -5.28 -3.79
N ASP A 39 -4.29 -6.61 -3.86
CA ASP A 39 -4.35 -7.47 -2.66
C ASP A 39 -3.15 -7.24 -1.73
N TRP A 40 -1.95 -7.11 -2.31
CA TRP A 40 -0.72 -6.79 -1.59
C TRP A 40 -0.84 -5.44 -0.87
N LEU A 41 -1.36 -4.41 -1.55
CA LEU A 41 -1.60 -3.09 -0.98
C LEU A 41 -2.63 -3.11 0.14
N ARG A 42 -3.72 -3.88 0.00
CA ARG A 42 -4.73 -4.06 1.07
C ARG A 42 -4.12 -4.69 2.32
N LYS A 43 -3.39 -5.80 2.17
CA LYS A 43 -2.72 -6.49 3.28
C LYS A 43 -1.73 -5.56 3.98
N LYS A 44 -0.97 -4.78 3.22
CA LYS A 44 -0.02 -3.80 3.76
C LYS A 44 -0.69 -2.60 4.42
N GLY A 45 -1.81 -2.11 3.87
CA GLY A 45 -2.59 -1.02 4.42
C GLY A 45 -3.17 -1.36 5.79
N LEU A 46 -3.68 -2.58 5.96
CA LEU A 46 -4.15 -3.11 7.25
C LEU A 46 -3.03 -3.17 8.29
N ALA A 47 -1.83 -3.61 7.89
CA ALA A 47 -0.67 -3.65 8.77
C ALA A 47 -0.22 -2.24 9.21
N THR A 48 -0.27 -1.26 8.30
CA THR A 48 0.05 0.14 8.62
C THR A 48 -1.00 0.77 9.54
N ALA A 49 -2.28 0.48 9.33
CA ALA A 49 -3.37 0.93 10.20
C ALA A 49 -3.24 0.37 11.62
N GLN A 50 -2.90 -0.92 11.76
CA GLN A 50 -2.60 -1.52 13.07
C GLN A 50 -1.37 -0.89 13.75
N LYS A 51 -0.30 -0.62 13.00
CA LYS A 51 0.88 0.07 13.55
C LYS A 51 0.57 1.51 13.99
N LYS A 52 -0.38 2.18 13.34
CA LYS A 52 -0.82 3.53 13.72
C LYS A 52 -1.72 3.52 14.97
N ALA A 53 -2.54 2.48 15.13
CA ALA A 53 -3.29 2.25 16.37
C ALA A 53 -2.35 2.06 17.58
N GLY A 54 -1.20 1.42 17.38
CA GLY A 54 -0.16 1.30 18.42
C GLY A 54 0.58 2.59 18.76
N ARG A 55 0.46 3.66 17.95
CA ARG A 55 1.19 4.93 18.17
C ARG A 55 0.37 5.99 18.91
N SER A 56 -0.89 5.74 19.22
CA SER A 56 -1.80 6.77 19.77
C SER A 56 -2.22 6.55 21.22
N ALA A 57 -1.69 5.53 21.92
CA ALA A 57 -2.12 5.20 23.29
C ALA A 57 -0.98 5.29 24.32
N THR A 58 -0.16 6.35 24.30
CA THR A 58 0.87 6.52 25.35
C THR A 58 1.04 7.95 25.87
N GLU A 59 0.39 8.98 25.32
CA GLU A 59 0.64 10.36 25.80
C GLU A 59 -0.59 11.29 25.93
N GLY A 60 -1.83 10.79 26.05
CA GLY A 60 -2.95 11.73 26.16
C GLY A 60 -4.31 11.16 26.52
N ALA A 61 -4.45 10.64 27.73
CA ALA A 61 -5.74 10.55 28.41
C ALA A 61 -5.53 10.64 29.93
N VAL A 62 -5.11 11.82 30.39
CA VAL A 62 -5.46 12.28 31.75
C VAL A 62 -6.85 12.89 31.64
N GLY A 63 -7.82 12.18 32.18
CA GLY A 63 -9.06 12.74 32.73
C GLY A 63 -8.99 12.66 34.25
#